data_AF-A0A960HWM4-F1
#
_entry.id   AF-A0A960HWM4-F1
#
_cell.length_a   1.000
_cell.length_b   1.000
_cell.length_c   1.000
_cell.angle_alpha   90.00
_cell.angle_beta   90.00
_cell.angle_gamma   90.00
#
_symmetry.space_group_name_H-M   'P 1'
#
loop_
_entity.id
_entity.type
_entity.pdbx_description
1 polymer ?
#
loop_
_entity_poly.entity_id
_entity_poly.type
_entity_poly.pdbx_seq_one_letter_code
_entity_poly.pdbx_strand_id
1 'polypeptide(L)'
;SAVALAVFSAEAAVLAVLGGIAIARTDAATWWPLAAMAPFIAVELAYDARSRSRRLVPELAGAIGVSGVVALVALAGGAATSVATAAWLLLAARALTSIPTVRDQVAGLHGRPRDRRRVLLFDAAALATAGAAVAMTTSALLGATTVVAVVGTQHLLERWPAPRAAILGARQAVLGTVLVVLAAIGFGLG
;
A
#
# COMPACT_ATOMS: atom_id res chain seq x y z
N SER A 1 25.77 20.30 2.19
CA SER A 1 27.00 20.24 3.02
C SER A 1 27.82 19.03 2.57
N ALA A 2 29.14 19.03 2.75
CA ALA A 2 30.00 17.88 2.39
C ALA A 2 29.57 16.58 3.09
N VAL A 3 29.05 16.69 4.32
CA VAL A 3 28.47 15.58 5.10
C VAL A 3 27.25 14.97 4.40
N ALA A 4 26.32 15.79 3.88
CA ALA A 4 25.15 15.28 3.17
C ALA A 4 25.53 14.50 1.90
N LEU A 5 26.55 14.96 1.17
CA LEU A 5 27.05 14.29 -0.03
C LEU A 5 27.77 12.97 0.31
N ALA A 6 28.53 12.93 1.41
CA ALA A 6 29.19 11.72 1.90
C ALA A 6 28.17 10.65 2.33
N VAL A 7 27.11 11.06 3.05
CA VAL A 7 26.01 10.16 3.43
C VAL A 7 25.30 9.64 2.18
N PHE A 8 24.92 10.52 1.25
CA PHE A 8 24.24 10.11 0.02
C PHE A 8 25.08 9.15 -0.83
N SER A 9 26.38 9.41 -1.00
CA SER A 9 27.27 8.53 -1.75
C SER A 9 27.47 7.18 -1.07
N ALA A 10 27.57 7.14 0.26
CA ALA A 10 27.62 5.89 1.02
C ALA A 10 26.32 5.09 0.88
N GLU A 11 25.16 5.72 1.02
CA GLU A 11 23.85 5.09 0.81
C GLU A 11 23.71 4.55 -0.61
N ALA A 12 24.05 5.35 -1.62
CA ALA A 12 24.02 4.94 -3.02
C ALA A 12 24.96 3.76 -3.31
N ALA A 13 26.17 3.76 -2.74
CA ALA A 13 27.11 2.66 -2.88
C ALA A 13 26.58 1.37 -2.24
N VAL A 14 26.01 1.47 -1.02
CA VAL A 14 25.39 0.32 -0.34
C VAL A 14 24.22 -0.23 -1.16
N LEU A 15 23.33 0.63 -1.65
CA LEU A 15 22.20 0.23 -2.50
C LEU A 15 22.67 -0.41 -3.81
N ALA A 16 23.73 0.11 -4.43
CA ALA A 16 24.30 -0.46 -5.66
C ALA A 16 24.91 -1.85 -5.42
N VAL A 17 25.63 -2.04 -4.30
CA VAL A 17 26.19 -3.34 -3.93
C VAL A 17 25.07 -4.36 -3.64
N LEU A 18 24.09 -3.98 -2.82
CA LEU A 18 22.96 -4.85 -2.49
C LEU A 18 22.12 -5.20 -3.74
N GLY A 19 21.88 -4.21 -4.61
CA GLY A 19 21.21 -4.40 -5.88
C GLY A 19 21.98 -5.34 -6.82
N GLY A 20 23.30 -5.18 -6.91
CA GLY A 20 24.16 -6.07 -7.70
C GLY A 20 24.14 -7.51 -7.19
N ILE A 21 24.18 -7.70 -5.86
CA ILE A 21 24.07 -9.02 -5.23
C ILE A 21 22.72 -9.66 -5.55
N ALA A 22 21.61 -8.91 -5.46
CA ALA A 22 20.28 -9.40 -5.79
C ALA A 22 20.19 -9.84 -7.26
N ILE A 23 20.68 -9.02 -8.20
CA ILE A 23 20.71 -9.36 -9.64
C ILE A 23 21.50 -10.65 -9.90
N ALA A 24 22.64 -10.82 -9.23
CA ALA A 24 23.50 -11.99 -9.43
C ALA A 24 22.94 -13.28 -8.82
N ARG A 25 22.01 -13.21 -7.88
CA ARG A 25 21.57 -14.35 -7.05
C ARG A 25 20.13 -14.79 -7.30
N THR A 26 19.35 -14.03 -8.05
CA THR A 26 17.90 -14.22 -8.11
C THR A 26 17.42 -14.50 -9.53
N ASP A 27 16.53 -15.49 -9.67
CA ASP A 27 15.95 -15.89 -10.95
C ASP A 27 15.10 -14.78 -11.59
N ALA A 28 14.99 -14.81 -12.91
CA ALA A 28 14.18 -13.89 -13.71
C ALA A 28 12.72 -13.78 -13.21
N ALA A 29 12.18 -14.87 -12.68
CA ALA A 29 10.83 -14.94 -12.14
C ALA A 29 10.61 -14.01 -10.94
N THR A 30 11.66 -13.60 -10.20
CA THR A 30 11.49 -12.72 -9.03
C THR A 30 11.25 -11.26 -9.41
N TRP A 31 11.49 -10.89 -10.67
CA TRP A 31 11.41 -9.50 -11.13
C TRP A 31 10.04 -9.09 -11.69
N TRP A 32 9.10 -10.03 -11.83
CA TRP A 32 7.76 -9.70 -12.33
C TRP A 32 7.04 -8.60 -11.52
N PRO A 33 7.20 -8.46 -10.18
CA PRO A 33 6.53 -7.39 -9.46
C PRO A 33 7.02 -6.01 -9.91
N LEU A 34 8.31 -5.83 -10.27
CA LEU A 34 8.78 -4.56 -10.84
C LEU A 34 8.07 -4.23 -12.14
N ALA A 35 7.93 -5.22 -13.02
CA ALA A 35 7.20 -5.04 -14.29
C ALA A 35 5.73 -4.70 -14.04
N ALA A 36 5.10 -5.32 -13.04
CA ALA A 36 3.72 -5.05 -12.67
C ALA A 36 3.54 -3.69 -11.95
N MET A 37 4.54 -3.21 -11.23
CA MET A 37 4.55 -1.88 -10.61
C MET A 37 4.75 -0.76 -11.63
N ALA A 38 5.49 -1.02 -12.72
CA ALA A 38 5.82 -0.05 -13.76
C ALA A 38 4.63 0.78 -14.28
N PRO A 39 3.46 0.22 -14.64
CA PRO A 39 2.32 1.04 -15.07
C PRO A 39 1.81 2.00 -13.99
N PHE A 40 1.84 1.60 -12.71
CA PHE A 40 1.42 2.47 -11.61
C PHE A 40 2.38 3.64 -11.41
N ILE A 41 3.68 3.35 -11.44
CA ILE A 41 4.75 4.36 -11.36
C ILE A 41 4.66 5.31 -12.55
N ALA A 42 4.44 4.78 -13.76
CA ALA A 42 4.28 5.59 -14.96
C ALA A 42 3.09 6.55 -14.86
N VAL A 43 1.95 6.10 -14.30
CA VAL A 43 0.79 6.97 -14.05
C VAL A 43 1.15 8.07 -13.05
N GLU A 44 1.79 7.73 -11.93
CA GLU A 44 2.22 8.71 -10.93
C GLU A 44 3.16 9.76 -11.55
N LEU A 45 4.22 9.33 -12.23
CA LEU A 45 5.19 10.21 -12.89
C LEU A 45 4.56 11.08 -13.97
N ALA A 46 3.65 10.52 -14.78
CA ALA A 46 2.95 11.28 -15.82
C ALA A 46 2.05 12.38 -15.25
N TYR A 47 1.52 12.20 -14.03
CA TYR A 47 0.75 13.24 -13.35
C TYR A 47 1.66 14.22 -12.61
N ASP A 48 2.75 13.76 -12.01
CA ASP A 48 3.69 14.61 -11.30
C ASP A 48 4.42 15.58 -12.26
N ALA A 49 4.82 15.10 -13.45
CA ALA A 49 5.36 15.94 -14.52
C ALA A 49 4.40 17.03 -15.00
N ARG A 50 3.10 16.90 -14.71
CA ARG A 50 2.06 17.89 -15.05
C ARG A 50 1.60 18.68 -13.82
N SER A 51 2.31 18.59 -12.69
CA SER A 51 1.97 19.17 -11.39
C SER A 51 0.57 18.79 -10.90
N ARG A 52 0.13 17.57 -11.23
CA ARG A 52 -1.20 17.02 -10.90
C ARG A 52 -1.14 15.82 -9.94
N SER A 53 -0.04 15.65 -9.21
CA SER A 53 0.17 14.55 -8.25
C SER A 53 -0.84 14.53 -7.11
N ARG A 54 -1.44 15.67 -6.73
CA ARG A 54 -2.50 15.74 -5.68
C ARG A 54 -3.88 15.18 -6.10
N ARG A 55 -3.99 14.60 -7.29
CA ARG A 55 -5.23 13.96 -7.76
C ARG A 55 -5.31 12.55 -7.19
N LEU A 56 -6.54 12.05 -7.02
CA LEU A 56 -6.77 10.74 -6.39
C LEU A 56 -6.11 9.59 -7.19
N VAL A 57 -6.15 9.66 -8.52
CA VAL A 57 -5.60 8.63 -9.39
C VAL A 57 -4.08 8.43 -9.18
N PRO A 58 -3.22 9.46 -9.32
CA PRO A 58 -1.79 9.28 -9.07
C PRO A 58 -1.44 8.95 -7.62
N GLU A 59 -2.19 9.45 -6.63
CA GLU A 59 -1.96 9.06 -5.23
C GLU A 59 -2.23 7.57 -4.99
N LEU A 60 -3.31 7.03 -5.55
CA LEU A 60 -3.61 5.59 -5.49
C LEU A 60 -2.59 4.78 -6.28
N ALA A 61 -2.24 5.24 -7.48
CA ALA A 61 -1.25 4.56 -8.32
C ALA A 61 0.10 4.47 -7.60
N GLY A 62 0.60 5.58 -7.04
CA GLY A 62 1.84 5.56 -6.28
C GLY A 62 1.79 4.66 -5.05
N ALA A 63 0.71 4.72 -4.27
CA ALA A 63 0.57 3.87 -3.08
C ALA A 63 0.49 2.37 -3.43
N ILE A 64 -0.32 2.00 -4.42
CA ILE A 64 -0.44 0.61 -4.89
C ILE A 64 0.87 0.14 -5.52
N GLY A 65 1.50 0.96 -6.36
CA GLY A 65 2.79 0.70 -6.98
C GLY A 65 3.87 0.44 -5.93
N VAL A 66 4.11 1.40 -5.03
CA VAL A 66 5.14 1.28 -3.98
C VAL A 66 4.88 0.09 -3.06
N SER A 67 3.62 -0.22 -2.74
CA SER A 67 3.31 -1.41 -1.93
C SER A 67 3.75 -2.73 -2.58
N GLY A 68 3.95 -2.77 -3.90
CA GLY A 68 4.46 -3.93 -4.63
C GLY A 68 5.87 -4.36 -4.22
N VAL A 69 6.62 -3.48 -3.55
CA VAL A 69 7.90 -3.83 -2.92
C VAL A 69 7.75 -5.00 -1.95
N VAL A 70 6.59 -5.17 -1.29
CA VAL A 70 6.35 -6.33 -0.41
C VAL A 70 6.44 -7.66 -1.16
N ALA A 71 5.99 -7.71 -2.42
CA ALA A 71 6.07 -8.91 -3.24
C ALA A 71 7.53 -9.22 -3.61
N LEU A 72 8.32 -8.20 -3.93
CA LEU A 72 9.75 -8.37 -4.18
C LEU A 72 10.48 -8.92 -2.96
N VAL A 73 10.21 -8.34 -1.78
CA VAL A 73 10.82 -8.79 -0.52
C VAL A 73 10.41 -10.23 -0.20
N ALA A 74 9.13 -10.57 -0.37
CA ALA A 74 8.63 -11.93 -0.13
C ALA A 74 9.30 -12.96 -1.06
N LEU A 75 9.38 -12.66 -2.36
CA LEU A 75 10.04 -13.54 -3.34
C LEU A 75 11.55 -13.65 -3.08
N ALA A 76 12.22 -12.56 -2.73
CA ALA A 76 13.63 -12.57 -2.35
C ALA A 76 13.87 -13.41 -1.09
N GLY A 77 12.90 -13.48 -0.17
CA GLY A 77 12.89 -14.38 0.98
C GLY A 77 12.49 -15.83 0.66
N GLY A 78 12.25 -16.17 -0.62
CA GLY A 78 11.89 -17.52 -1.05
C GLY A 78 10.40 -17.88 -0.88
N ALA A 79 9.52 -16.89 -0.64
CA ALA A 79 8.09 -17.16 -0.54
C ALA A 79 7.50 -17.57 -1.90
N ALA A 80 6.42 -18.36 -1.84
CA ALA A 80 5.65 -18.71 -3.04
C ALA A 80 5.06 -17.46 -3.72
N THR A 81 4.92 -17.51 -5.05
CA THR A 81 4.35 -16.40 -5.84
C THR A 81 2.93 -16.03 -5.39
N SER A 82 2.12 -17.00 -4.95
CA SER A 82 0.79 -16.75 -4.40
C SER A 82 0.84 -15.91 -3.12
N VAL A 83 1.76 -16.19 -2.20
CA VAL A 83 1.97 -15.44 -0.95
C VAL A 83 2.45 -14.03 -1.25
N ALA A 84 3.45 -13.88 -2.12
CA ALA A 84 3.97 -12.57 -2.52
C ALA A 84 2.88 -11.68 -3.17
N THR A 85 2.09 -12.28 -4.08
CA THR A 85 0.97 -11.59 -4.74
C THR A 85 -0.12 -11.23 -3.73
N ALA A 86 -0.50 -12.15 -2.85
CA ALA A 86 -1.50 -11.90 -1.82
C ALA A 86 -1.08 -10.78 -0.86
N ALA A 87 0.20 -10.75 -0.44
CA ALA A 87 0.73 -9.68 0.40
C ALA A 87 0.61 -8.31 -0.29
N TRP A 88 0.95 -8.22 -1.58
CA TRP A 88 0.77 -7.00 -2.35
C TRP A 88 -0.70 -6.60 -2.46
N LEU A 89 -1.60 -7.54 -2.78
CA LEU A 89 -3.04 -7.28 -2.85
C LEU A 89 -3.61 -6.75 -1.52
N LEU A 90 -3.18 -7.27 -0.37
CA LEU A 90 -3.61 -6.77 0.93
C LEU A 90 -3.17 -5.32 1.20
N LEU A 91 -1.93 -4.97 0.83
CA LEU A 91 -1.47 -3.59 0.94
C LEU A 91 -2.13 -2.65 -0.08
N ALA A 92 -2.42 -3.14 -1.28
CA ALA A 92 -3.20 -2.41 -2.28
C ALA A 92 -4.63 -2.17 -1.78
N ALA A 93 -5.29 -3.17 -1.19
CA ALA A 93 -6.60 -3.03 -0.56
C ALA A 93 -6.57 -1.97 0.55
N ARG A 94 -5.52 -1.97 1.37
CA ARG A 94 -5.31 -0.95 2.41
C ARG A 94 -5.24 0.46 1.82
N ALA A 95 -4.50 0.66 0.74
CA ALA A 95 -4.40 1.94 0.05
C ALA A 95 -5.75 2.39 -0.53
N LEU A 96 -6.45 1.46 -1.19
CA LEU A 96 -7.78 1.67 -1.78
C LEU A 96 -8.80 2.17 -0.77
N THR A 97 -8.81 1.64 0.47
CA THR A 97 -9.75 2.12 1.49
C THR A 97 -9.28 3.40 2.20
N SER A 98 -8.00 3.53 2.63
CA SER A 98 -7.62 4.74 3.39
C SER A 98 -7.59 6.01 2.58
N ILE A 99 -7.04 5.98 1.36
CA ILE A 99 -6.73 7.23 0.66
C ILE A 99 -8.03 8.00 0.36
N PRO A 100 -9.08 7.38 -0.22
CA PRO A 100 -10.36 8.05 -0.44
C PRO A 100 -11.02 8.48 0.87
N THR A 101 -11.02 7.62 1.89
CA THR A 101 -11.61 7.89 3.21
C THR A 101 -10.96 9.11 3.89
N VAL A 102 -9.62 9.15 3.93
CA VAL A 102 -8.87 10.28 4.50
C VAL A 102 -9.11 11.54 3.69
N ARG A 103 -9.08 11.46 2.36
CA ARG A 103 -9.35 12.62 1.50
C ARG A 103 -10.74 13.19 1.71
N ASP A 104 -11.75 12.33 1.85
CA ASP A 104 -13.13 12.72 2.12
C ASP A 104 -13.27 13.39 3.51
N GLN A 105 -12.62 12.83 4.54
CA GLN A 105 -12.59 13.43 5.88
C GLN A 105 -11.87 14.77 5.90
N VAL A 106 -10.71 14.87 5.23
CA VAL A 106 -9.95 16.13 5.11
C VAL A 106 -10.74 17.15 4.31
N ALA A 107 -11.46 16.77 3.25
CA ALA A 107 -12.34 17.68 2.52
C ALA A 107 -13.44 18.23 3.43
N GLY A 108 -14.05 17.37 4.25
CA GLY A 108 -15.05 17.76 5.25
C GLY A 108 -14.51 18.75 6.29
N LEU A 109 -13.26 18.58 6.76
CA LEU A 109 -12.60 19.54 7.67
C LEU A 109 -12.44 20.93 7.07
N HIS A 110 -12.37 21.04 5.74
CA HIS A 110 -12.28 22.30 5.01
C HIS A 110 -13.65 22.79 4.50
N GLY A 111 -14.76 22.26 5.03
CA GLY A 111 -16.12 22.67 4.67
C GLY A 111 -16.55 22.26 3.26
N ARG A 112 -15.82 21.35 2.61
CA ARG A 112 -16.19 20.85 1.27
C ARG A 112 -17.19 19.69 1.39
N PRO A 113 -18.09 19.53 0.41
CA PRO A 113 -19.05 18.43 0.42
C PRO A 113 -18.32 17.09 0.37
N ARG A 114 -18.78 16.16 1.22
CA ARG A 114 -18.29 14.78 1.29
C ARG A 114 -18.98 13.89 0.26
N ASP A 115 -18.23 12.99 -0.36
CA ASP A 115 -18.72 12.06 -1.39
C ASP A 115 -18.67 10.62 -0.85
N ARG A 116 -19.68 10.27 -0.05
CA ARG A 116 -19.80 8.94 0.58
C ARG A 116 -19.92 7.81 -0.45
N ARG A 117 -20.50 8.08 -1.62
CA ARG A 117 -20.63 7.08 -2.69
C ARG A 117 -19.27 6.69 -3.24
N ARG A 118 -18.37 7.67 -3.43
CA ARG A 118 -16.97 7.38 -3.80
C ARG A 118 -16.27 6.51 -2.78
N VAL A 119 -16.37 6.86 -1.49
CA VAL A 119 -15.72 6.07 -0.42
C VAL A 119 -16.20 4.63 -0.45
N LEU A 120 -17.52 4.40 -0.52
CA LEU A 120 -18.11 3.07 -0.59
C LEU A 120 -17.65 2.27 -1.83
N LEU A 121 -17.52 2.93 -3.00
CA LEU A 121 -17.01 2.28 -4.21
C LEU A 121 -15.58 1.77 -4.01
N PHE A 122 -14.73 2.58 -3.36
CA PHE A 122 -13.35 2.20 -3.09
C PHE A 122 -13.22 1.16 -1.97
N ASP A 123 -14.10 1.18 -0.98
CA ASP A 123 -14.18 0.12 0.03
C ASP A 123 -14.60 -1.21 -0.60
N ALA A 124 -15.58 -1.20 -1.50
CA ALA A 124 -15.96 -2.39 -2.26
C ALA A 124 -14.78 -2.92 -3.10
N ALA A 125 -14.02 -2.03 -3.74
CA ALA A 125 -12.80 -2.41 -4.47
C ALA A 125 -11.72 -2.98 -3.53
N ALA A 126 -11.54 -2.41 -2.33
CA ALA A 126 -10.61 -2.91 -1.32
C ALA A 126 -11.00 -4.31 -0.84
N LEU A 127 -12.28 -4.54 -0.55
CA LEU A 127 -12.80 -5.83 -0.13
C LEU A 127 -12.68 -6.89 -1.25
N ALA A 128 -12.97 -6.52 -2.50
CA ALA A 128 -12.76 -7.41 -3.64
C ALA A 128 -11.27 -7.77 -3.81
N THR A 129 -10.37 -6.79 -3.66
CA THR A 129 -8.92 -7.00 -3.70
C THR A 129 -8.44 -7.93 -2.58
N ALA A 130 -8.96 -7.76 -1.36
CA ALA A 130 -8.66 -8.64 -0.23
C ALA A 130 -9.21 -10.07 -0.46
N GLY A 131 -10.40 -10.20 -1.04
CA GLY A 131 -10.96 -11.50 -1.44
C GLY A 131 -10.11 -12.21 -2.50
N ALA A 132 -9.59 -11.46 -3.47
CA ALA A 132 -8.65 -12.00 -4.46
C ALA A 132 -7.35 -12.51 -3.80
N ALA A 133 -6.85 -11.84 -2.75
CA ALA A 133 -5.69 -12.32 -1.99
C ALA A 133 -5.96 -13.68 -1.33
N VAL A 134 -7.15 -13.88 -0.75
CA VAL A 134 -7.56 -15.17 -0.17
C VAL A 134 -7.70 -16.25 -1.24
N ALA A 135 -8.19 -15.90 -2.43
CA ALA A 135 -8.27 -16.84 -3.55
C ALA A 135 -6.89 -17.30 -4.05
N MET A 136 -5.83 -16.52 -3.82
CA MET A 136 -4.45 -16.91 -4.12
C MET A 136 -3.87 -17.84 -3.05
N THR A 137 -4.16 -17.58 -1.78
CA THR A 137 -3.68 -18.42 -0.66
C THR A 137 -4.56 -18.23 0.58
N THR A 138 -4.88 -19.33 1.27
CA THR A 138 -5.65 -19.30 2.52
C THR A 138 -4.90 -18.61 3.66
N SER A 139 -3.57 -18.57 3.62
CA SER A 139 -2.76 -17.83 4.61
C SER A 139 -3.02 -16.32 4.60
N ALA A 140 -3.64 -15.78 3.54
CA ALA A 140 -4.08 -14.39 3.47
C ALA A 140 -5.35 -14.08 4.29
N LEU A 141 -6.07 -15.10 4.81
CA LEU A 141 -7.34 -14.93 5.51
C LEU A 141 -7.26 -13.92 6.65
N LEU A 142 -6.21 -14.01 7.47
CA LEU A 142 -6.05 -13.15 8.64
C LEU A 142 -5.79 -11.68 8.25
N GLY A 143 -5.08 -11.45 7.14
CA GLY A 143 -4.93 -10.12 6.56
C GLY A 143 -6.25 -9.60 5.97
N ALA A 144 -6.99 -10.44 5.24
CA ALA A 144 -8.25 -10.06 4.61
C ALA A 144 -9.35 -9.73 5.63
N THR A 145 -9.47 -10.50 6.71
CA THR A 145 -10.39 -10.17 7.81
C THR A 145 -10.00 -8.86 8.50
N THR A 146 -8.71 -8.56 8.59
CA THR A 146 -8.23 -7.27 9.09
C THR A 146 -8.63 -6.12 8.16
N VAL A 147 -8.59 -6.29 6.83
CA VAL A 147 -9.11 -5.28 5.88
C VAL A 147 -10.60 -5.03 6.12
N VAL A 148 -11.41 -6.09 6.30
CA VAL A 148 -12.84 -5.96 6.64
C VAL A 148 -13.02 -5.18 7.94
N ALA A 149 -12.26 -5.51 8.98
CA ALA A 149 -12.30 -4.84 10.26
C ALA A 149 -11.89 -3.35 10.15
N VAL A 150 -10.87 -3.03 9.34
CA VAL A 150 -10.44 -1.64 9.08
C VAL A 150 -11.56 -0.84 8.41
N VAL A 151 -12.17 -1.38 7.36
CA VAL A 151 -13.31 -0.74 6.67
C VAL A 151 -14.45 -0.50 7.65
N GLY A 152 -14.87 -1.53 8.40
CA GLY A 152 -15.92 -1.42 9.40
C GLY A 152 -15.61 -0.39 10.50
N THR A 153 -14.37 -0.37 10.99
CA THR A 153 -13.90 0.58 12.01
C THR A 153 -13.92 2.01 11.48
N GLN A 154 -13.49 2.24 10.24
CA GLN A 154 -13.57 3.56 9.61
C GLN A 154 -15.01 4.05 9.51
N HIS A 155 -15.93 3.23 9.00
CA HIS A 155 -17.36 3.59 8.92
C HIS A 155 -17.98 3.87 10.29
N LEU A 156 -17.55 3.16 11.34
CA LEU A 156 -17.99 3.42 12.71
C LEU A 156 -17.47 4.76 13.22
N LEU A 157 -16.18 5.05 13.00
CA LEU A 157 -15.55 6.31 13.40
C LEU A 157 -16.10 7.52 12.64
N GLU A 158 -16.52 7.34 11.40
CA GLU A 158 -17.13 8.39 10.56
C GLU A 158 -18.53 8.82 11.01
N ARG A 159 -19.15 8.09 11.95
CA ARG A 159 -20.39 8.55 12.60
C ARG A 159 -20.15 9.78 13.47
N TRP A 160 -18.90 10.07 13.81
CA TRP A 160 -18.49 11.20 14.63
C TRP A 160 -17.84 12.29 13.76
N PRO A 161 -17.82 13.56 14.23
CA PRO A 161 -17.12 14.62 13.53
C PRO A 161 -15.67 14.25 13.24
N ALA A 162 -15.19 14.63 12.04
CA ALA A 162 -13.82 14.33 11.63
C ALA A 162 -12.84 14.94 12.64
N PRO A 163 -11.90 14.14 13.19
CA PRO A 163 -10.90 14.65 14.11
C PRO A 163 -9.87 15.52 13.37
N ARG A 164 -9.01 16.21 14.12
CA ARG A 164 -7.88 16.96 13.55
C ARG A 164 -7.03 16.07 12.63
N ALA A 165 -6.46 16.65 11.57
CA ALA A 165 -5.70 15.92 10.56
C ALA A 165 -4.56 15.06 11.13
N ALA A 166 -3.88 15.52 12.18
CA ALA A 166 -2.82 14.75 12.85
C ALA A 166 -3.33 13.44 13.48
N ILE A 167 -4.51 13.47 14.11
CA ILE A 167 -5.13 12.28 14.73
C ILE A 167 -5.60 11.32 13.63
N LEU A 168 -6.11 11.86 12.52
CA LEU A 168 -6.49 11.05 11.37
C LEU A 168 -5.28 10.28 10.83
N GLY A 169 -4.13 10.96 10.64
CA GLY A 169 -2.88 10.31 10.26
C GLY A 169 -2.46 9.22 11.23
N ALA A 170 -2.46 9.50 12.53
CA ALA A 170 -2.11 8.52 13.57
C ALA A 170 -3.02 7.29 13.55
N ARG A 171 -4.34 7.46 13.43
CA ARG A 171 -5.31 6.36 13.30
C ARG A 171 -5.00 5.50 12.08
N GLN A 172 -4.73 6.11 10.93
CA GLN A 172 -4.43 5.37 9.71
C GLN A 172 -3.12 4.60 9.79
N ALA A 173 -2.09 5.18 10.44
CA ALA A 173 -0.83 4.50 10.70
C ALA A 173 -1.04 3.26 11.58
N VAL A 174 -1.77 3.40 12.70
CA VAL A 174 -2.09 2.26 13.59
C VAL A 174 -2.85 1.17 12.84
N LEU A 175 -3.91 1.52 12.10
CA LEU A 175 -4.69 0.55 11.31
C LEU A 175 -3.84 -0.13 10.23
N GLY A 176 -2.92 0.61 9.60
CA GLY A 176 -1.96 0.06 8.64
C GLY A 176 -0.99 -0.93 9.28
N THR A 177 -0.39 -0.57 10.41
CA THR A 177 0.53 -1.44 11.14
C THR A 177 -0.15 -2.70 11.62
N VAL A 178 -1.37 -2.60 12.18
CA VAL A 178 -2.16 -3.77 12.61
C VAL A 178 -2.39 -4.71 11.43
N LEU A 179 -2.80 -4.20 10.26
CA LEU A 179 -2.93 -5.03 9.06
C LEU A 179 -1.63 -5.74 8.70
N VAL A 180 -0.50 -5.03 8.68
CA VAL A 180 0.80 -5.62 8.30
C VAL A 180 1.20 -6.74 9.26
N VAL A 181 1.10 -6.50 10.57
CA VAL A 181 1.45 -7.50 11.59
C VAL A 181 0.57 -8.74 11.48
N LEU A 182 -0.75 -8.52 11.36
CA LEU A 182 -1.72 -9.61 11.27
C LEU A 182 -1.56 -10.39 9.95
N ALA A 183 -1.36 -9.72 8.82
CA ALA A 183 -1.07 -10.39 7.55
C ALA A 183 0.23 -11.22 7.63
N ALA A 184 1.30 -10.66 8.22
CA ALA A 184 2.56 -11.37 8.40
C ALA A 184 2.42 -12.61 9.28
N ILE A 185 1.64 -12.52 10.38
CA ILE A 185 1.31 -13.69 11.22
C ILE A 185 0.54 -14.72 10.38
N GLY A 186 -0.47 -14.31 9.61
CA GLY A 186 -1.23 -15.21 8.74
C GLY A 186 -0.35 -15.96 7.74
N PHE A 187 0.58 -15.26 7.09
CA PHE A 187 1.55 -15.86 6.17
C PHE A 187 2.60 -16.74 6.86
N GLY A 188 2.95 -16.47 8.12
CA GLY A 188 3.90 -17.29 8.86
C GLY A 188 3.31 -18.59 9.43
N LEU A 189 1.97 -18.69 9.52
CA LEU A 189 1.27 -19.84 10.10
C LEU A 189 0.81 -20.88 9.06
N GLY A 190 0.78 -20.54 7.77
CA GLY A 190 0.30 -21.42 6.70
C GLY A 190 1.39 -21.74 5.70
#